data_AF-A0A961CFZ3-F1
#
_entry.id   AF-A0A961CFZ3-F1
#
_cell.length_a   1.000
_cell.length_b   1.000
_cell.length_c   1.000
_cell.angle_alpha   90.00
_cell.angle_beta   90.00
_cell.angle_gamma   90.00
#
_symmetry.space_group_name_H-M   'P 1'
#
loop_
_entity.id
_entity.type
_entity.pdbx_description
1 polymer ?
#
loop_
_entity_poly.entity_id
_entity_poly.type
_entity_poly.pdbx_seq_one_letter_code
_entity_poly.pdbx_strand_id
1 'polypeptide(L)'
;MDLLVVAAVLAGAVGGWRIGLVTRLLSWVGLALGLVAAVRLLPVVLDAFGATDPLLEFVSAAGLLLGLGLGGQAIGLAVGARLRPRTDDGDVPAPDRVAGMLAGAVGVILLVWLLAPVAVNGPEPLASVAQRSRTVALLDDWLPPPPDALAALQSIAGPDFPQVFAALEPDLELDPPPGDTGLTPDVERAAARATVKVRGPACYRIQTGTGFVAGPELVLTNAHVVAGMAEPSVERDDGTDLAADVVLFDPDTDVALLRVPGLAREPLSVSDAAVGDTGGVFGHPLGQPLRVAPFSIERAVRATGTDIYDADTVTRDVLVLAAALAQGDSGAPLVAPSG
;
A
#
# COMPACT_ATOMS: atom_id res chain seq x y z
N MET A 1 -16.91 1.09 -2.78
CA MET A 1 -16.12 1.69 -1.68
C MET A 1 -16.39 3.17 -1.52
N ASP A 2 -16.34 3.96 -2.60
CA ASP A 2 -16.44 5.44 -2.55
C ASP A 2 -17.63 5.95 -1.72
N LEU A 3 -18.84 5.42 -1.94
CA LEU A 3 -20.03 5.81 -1.15
C LEU A 3 -19.90 5.51 0.35
N LEU A 4 -19.23 4.41 0.71
CA LEU A 4 -18.98 4.06 2.11
C LEU A 4 -17.98 5.03 2.74
N VAL A 5 -16.92 5.40 2.00
CA VAL A 5 -15.96 6.39 2.48
C VAL A 5 -16.62 7.75 2.66
N VAL A 6 -17.42 8.21 1.69
CA VAL A 6 -18.18 9.47 1.81
C VAL A 6 -19.13 9.43 3.00
N ALA A 7 -19.89 8.34 3.17
CA ALA A 7 -20.78 8.18 4.31
C ALA A 7 -20.01 8.18 5.64
N ALA A 8 -18.86 7.51 5.71
CA ALA A 8 -18.00 7.49 6.89
C ALA A 8 -17.43 8.88 7.20
N VAL A 9 -16.97 9.64 6.20
CA VAL A 9 -16.47 11.01 6.36
C VAL A 9 -17.58 11.92 6.89
N LEU A 10 -18.79 11.83 6.33
CA LEU A 10 -19.96 12.56 6.81
C LEU A 10 -20.33 12.17 8.24
N ALA A 11 -20.31 10.88 8.59
CA ALA A 11 -20.56 10.41 9.95
C ALA A 11 -19.50 10.91 10.94
N GLY A 12 -18.23 10.89 10.54
CA GLY A 12 -17.10 11.44 11.30
C GLY A 12 -17.27 12.93 11.55
N ALA A 13 -17.62 13.69 10.51
CA ALA A 13 -17.90 15.12 10.55
C ALA A 13 -19.08 15.45 11.46
N VAL A 14 -20.23 14.77 11.30
CA VAL A 14 -21.42 14.95 12.15
C VAL A 14 -21.11 14.60 13.60
N GLY A 15 -20.39 13.49 13.84
CA GLY A 15 -19.94 13.11 15.18
C GLY A 15 -19.04 14.18 15.80
N GLY A 16 -18.13 14.75 15.01
CA GLY A 16 -17.22 15.80 15.43
C GLY A 16 -17.93 17.11 15.75
N TRP A 17 -18.90 17.50 14.93
CA TRP A 17 -19.79 18.64 15.18
C TRP A 17 -20.54 18.52 16.51
N ARG A 18 -21.02 17.30 16.84
CA ARG A 18 -21.79 17.03 18.05
C ARG A 18 -20.96 17.09 19.33
N ILE A 19 -19.74 16.55 19.31
CA ILE A 19 -18.92 16.41 20.53
C ILE A 19 -17.90 17.54 20.72
N GLY A 20 -17.59 18.29 19.67
CA GLY A 20 -16.59 19.35 19.69
C GLY A 20 -15.15 18.87 19.48
N LEU A 21 -14.23 19.80 19.19
CA LEU A 21 -12.82 19.49 18.91
C LEU A 21 -12.14 18.86 20.11
N VAL A 22 -12.27 19.47 21.30
CA VAL A 22 -11.58 18.99 22.51
C VAL A 22 -11.95 17.55 22.83
N THR A 23 -13.25 17.22 22.80
CA THR A 23 -13.72 15.86 23.04
C THR A 23 -13.24 14.89 21.97
N ARG A 24 -13.22 15.33 20.69
CA ARG A 24 -12.75 14.52 19.58
C ARG A 24 -11.27 14.17 19.73
N LEU A 25 -10.40 15.16 19.99
CA LEU A 25 -8.96 14.94 20.16
C LEU A 25 -8.68 14.02 21.35
N LEU A 26 -9.33 14.24 22.49
CA LEU A 26 -9.16 13.37 23.66
C LEU A 26 -9.66 11.94 23.41
N SER A 27 -10.69 11.76 22.58
CA SER A 27 -11.12 10.41 22.16
C SER A 27 -10.05 9.68 21.35
N TRP A 28 -9.31 10.39 20.49
CA TRP A 28 -8.22 9.81 19.70
C TRP A 28 -6.99 9.53 20.55
N VAL A 29 -6.64 10.42 21.49
CA VAL A 29 -5.59 10.16 22.48
C VAL A 29 -5.92 8.91 23.29
N GLY A 30 -7.18 8.79 23.76
CA GLY A 30 -7.66 7.61 24.46
C GLY A 30 -7.54 6.34 23.62
N LEU A 31 -7.96 6.38 22.35
CA LEU A 31 -7.81 5.26 21.40
C LEU A 31 -6.35 4.85 21.24
N ALA A 32 -5.45 5.82 20.99
CA ALA A 32 -4.03 5.57 20.81
C ALA A 32 -3.39 4.93 22.04
N LEU A 33 -3.68 5.45 23.24
CA LEU A 33 -3.20 4.87 24.50
C LEU A 33 -3.74 3.45 24.71
N GLY A 34 -5.00 3.20 24.35
CA GLY A 34 -5.61 1.88 24.39
C GLY A 34 -4.93 0.87 23.46
N LEU A 35 -4.60 1.27 22.23
CA LEU A 35 -3.87 0.45 21.27
C LEU A 35 -2.45 0.15 21.74
N VAL A 36 -1.73 1.15 22.28
CA VAL A 36 -0.39 0.94 22.86
C VAL A 36 -0.46 -0.04 24.03
N ALA A 37 -1.45 0.09 24.92
CA ALA A 37 -1.65 -0.85 26.01
C ALA A 37 -1.93 -2.27 25.50
N ALA A 38 -2.75 -2.42 24.44
CA ALA A 38 -3.02 -3.71 23.82
C ALA A 38 -1.75 -4.38 23.27
N VAL A 39 -0.96 -3.67 22.48
CA VAL A 39 0.29 -4.21 21.92
C VAL A 39 1.25 -4.66 23.03
N ARG A 40 1.34 -3.90 24.12
CA ARG A 40 2.23 -4.23 25.25
C ARG A 40 1.72 -5.38 26.11
N LEU A 41 0.40 -5.56 26.20
CA LEU A 41 -0.22 -6.66 26.95
C LEU A 41 -0.33 -7.94 26.13
N LEU A 42 -0.29 -7.85 24.80
CA LEU A 42 -0.44 -8.97 23.90
C LEU A 42 0.51 -10.15 24.20
N PRO A 43 1.85 -9.97 24.31
CA PRO A 43 2.73 -11.10 24.59
C PRO A 43 2.40 -11.77 25.93
N VAL A 44 2.10 -10.97 26.97
CA VAL A 44 1.72 -11.48 28.30
C VAL A 44 0.44 -12.32 28.23
N VAL A 45 -0.54 -11.88 27.43
CA VAL A 45 -1.79 -12.62 27.21
C VAL A 45 -1.51 -13.93 26.46
N LEU A 46 -0.76 -13.88 25.37
CA LEU A 46 -0.43 -15.07 24.56
C LEU A 46 0.34 -16.12 25.36
N ASP A 47 1.32 -15.69 26.16
CA ASP A 47 2.10 -16.55 27.05
C ASP A 47 1.23 -17.21 28.13
N ALA A 48 0.32 -16.43 28.74
CA ALA A 48 -0.56 -16.94 29.78
C ALA A 48 -1.55 -18.00 29.27
N PHE A 49 -2.00 -17.88 28.03
CA PHE A 49 -2.90 -18.85 27.40
C PHE A 49 -2.17 -20.02 26.71
N GLY A 50 -0.83 -20.00 26.65
CA GLY A 50 -0.04 -21.01 25.96
C GLY A 50 -0.46 -21.16 24.50
N ALA A 51 -0.76 -20.04 23.84
CA ALA A 51 -1.32 -20.04 22.49
C ALA A 51 -0.27 -20.50 21.48
N THR A 52 -0.30 -21.79 21.12
CA THR A 52 0.50 -22.35 20.01
C THR A 52 -0.28 -22.40 18.70
N ASP A 53 -1.59 -22.09 18.73
CA ASP A 53 -2.46 -22.09 17.55
C ASP A 53 -2.48 -20.69 16.90
N PRO A 54 -2.09 -20.54 15.62
CA PRO A 54 -2.11 -19.27 14.89
C PRO A 54 -3.48 -18.58 14.88
N LEU A 55 -4.59 -19.34 14.86
CA LEU A 55 -5.93 -18.75 14.88
C LEU A 55 -6.24 -18.13 16.24
N LEU A 56 -5.86 -18.80 17.32
CA LEU A 56 -6.07 -18.30 18.67
C LEU A 56 -5.22 -17.07 18.95
N GLU A 57 -3.98 -17.05 18.46
CA GLU A 57 -3.10 -15.89 18.52
C GLU A 57 -3.73 -14.68 17.80
N PHE A 58 -4.18 -14.88 16.56
CA PHE A 58 -4.84 -13.84 15.77
C PHE A 58 -6.11 -13.30 16.47
N VAL A 59 -6.99 -14.17 16.96
CA VAL A 59 -8.23 -13.76 17.62
C VAL A 59 -7.95 -13.03 18.93
N SER A 60 -6.94 -13.46 19.68
CA SER A 60 -6.53 -12.81 20.93
C SER A 60 -5.94 -11.43 20.66
N ALA A 61 -5.07 -11.31 19.65
CA ALA A 61 -4.53 -10.03 19.22
C ALA A 61 -5.63 -9.06 18.77
N ALA A 62 -6.52 -9.51 17.88
CA ALA A 62 -7.63 -8.72 17.39
C ALA A 62 -8.57 -8.29 18.53
N GLY A 63 -8.92 -9.23 19.43
CA GLY A 63 -9.78 -8.97 20.57
C GLY A 63 -9.19 -7.96 21.56
N LEU A 64 -7.90 -8.07 21.85
CA LEU A 64 -7.20 -7.17 22.78
C LEU A 64 -7.07 -5.75 22.21
N LEU A 65 -6.67 -5.64 20.94
CA LEU A 65 -6.59 -4.37 20.21
C LEU A 65 -7.95 -3.67 20.17
N LEU A 66 -9.01 -4.40 19.83
CA LEU A 66 -10.36 -3.86 19.76
C LEU A 66 -10.86 -3.45 21.15
N GLY A 67 -10.70 -4.32 22.15
CA GLY A 67 -11.21 -4.08 23.50
C GLY A 67 -10.56 -2.89 24.18
N LEU A 68 -9.22 -2.84 24.22
CA LEU A 68 -8.51 -1.74 24.86
C LEU A 68 -8.53 -0.46 24.03
N GLY A 69 -8.53 -0.56 22.69
CA GLY A 69 -8.71 0.59 21.82
C GLY A 69 -10.07 1.28 22.05
N LEU A 70 -11.17 0.53 22.01
CA LEU A 70 -12.51 1.07 22.27
C LEU A 70 -12.67 1.56 23.72
N GLY A 71 -12.11 0.83 24.69
CA GLY A 71 -12.11 1.23 26.10
C GLY A 71 -11.37 2.55 26.32
N GLY A 72 -10.17 2.69 25.76
CA GLY A 72 -9.40 3.91 25.78
C GLY A 72 -10.12 5.07 25.12
N GLN A 73 -10.73 4.85 23.95
CA GLN A 73 -11.56 5.85 23.27
C GLN A 73 -12.74 6.31 24.13
N ALA A 74 -13.45 5.38 24.79
CA ALA A 74 -14.56 5.69 25.68
C ALA A 74 -14.12 6.54 26.88
N ILE A 75 -12.97 6.23 27.47
CA ILE A 75 -12.36 7.05 28.54
C ILE A 75 -12.03 8.45 28.00
N GLY A 76 -11.42 8.54 26.82
CA GLY A 76 -11.12 9.80 26.15
C GLY A 76 -12.37 10.66 25.91
N LEU A 77 -13.46 10.05 25.46
CA LEU A 77 -14.76 10.71 25.31
C LEU A 77 -15.32 11.21 26.66
N ALA A 78 -15.22 10.40 27.72
CA ALA A 78 -15.71 10.77 29.05
C ALA A 78 -14.89 11.92 29.67
N VAL A 79 -13.57 11.89 29.51
CA VAL A 79 -12.67 12.98 29.95
C VAL A 79 -12.94 14.23 29.12
N GLY A 80 -13.03 14.10 27.79
CA GLY A 80 -13.31 15.22 26.90
C GLY A 80 -14.67 15.87 27.17
N ALA A 81 -15.70 15.10 27.48
CA ALA A 81 -17.00 15.63 27.85
C ALA A 81 -16.96 16.46 29.15
N ARG A 82 -16.00 16.20 30.05
CA ARG A 82 -15.79 17.02 31.25
C ARG A 82 -14.99 18.28 30.95
N LEU A 83 -13.93 18.17 30.15
CA LEU A 83 -12.98 19.26 29.87
C LEU A 83 -13.41 20.21 28.74
N ARG A 84 -14.41 19.83 27.93
CA ARG A 84 -14.82 20.65 26.78
C ARG A 84 -15.32 22.05 27.20
N PRO A 85 -15.01 23.09 26.40
CA PRO A 85 -15.57 24.42 26.60
C PRO A 85 -17.10 24.38 26.53
N ARG A 86 -17.76 25.23 27.33
CA ARG A 86 -19.21 25.42 27.31
C ARG A 86 -19.54 26.91 27.18
N THR A 87 -20.57 27.22 26.41
CA THR A 87 -21.20 28.55 26.42
C THR A 87 -22.01 28.73 27.71
N ASP A 88 -22.49 29.95 27.95
CA ASP A 88 -23.35 30.25 29.10
C ASP A 88 -24.64 29.41 29.12
N ASP A 89 -25.14 29.03 27.94
CA ASP A 89 -26.29 28.12 27.76
C ASP A 89 -25.93 26.63 27.94
N GLY A 90 -24.67 26.30 28.24
CA GLY A 90 -24.19 24.94 28.46
C GLY A 90 -23.81 24.15 27.21
N ASP A 91 -23.95 24.77 26.03
CA ASP A 91 -23.67 24.17 24.72
C ASP A 91 -22.18 24.22 24.34
N VAL A 92 -21.79 23.38 23.37
CA VAL A 92 -20.45 23.45 22.78
C VAL A 92 -20.36 24.69 21.87
N PRO A 93 -19.36 25.57 22.05
CA PRO A 93 -19.20 26.77 21.23
C PRO A 93 -19.12 26.46 19.74
N ALA A 94 -19.71 27.31 18.89
CA ALA A 94 -19.72 27.10 17.44
C ALA A 94 -18.32 26.88 16.83
N PRO A 95 -17.25 27.61 17.21
CA PRO A 95 -15.90 27.35 16.70
C PRO A 95 -15.39 25.95 17.04
N ASP A 96 -15.66 25.47 18.25
CA ASP A 96 -15.24 24.13 18.71
C ASP A 96 -16.00 23.03 17.96
N ARG A 97 -17.28 23.24 17.64
CA ARG A 97 -18.08 22.32 16.79
C ARG A 97 -17.58 22.27 15.35
N VAL A 98 -17.31 23.43 14.74
CA VAL A 98 -16.76 23.50 13.37
C VAL A 98 -15.41 22.80 13.31
N ALA A 99 -14.51 23.09 14.26
CA ALA A 99 -13.20 22.45 14.31
C ALA A 99 -13.32 20.94 14.59
N GLY A 100 -14.24 20.53 15.46
CA GLY A 100 -14.54 19.12 15.72
C GLY A 100 -15.05 18.39 14.48
N MET A 101 -15.90 19.04 13.68
CA MET A 101 -16.40 18.51 12.39
C MET A 101 -15.25 18.28 11.40
N LEU A 102 -14.39 19.28 11.22
CA LEU A 102 -13.22 19.18 10.34
C LEU A 102 -12.27 18.07 10.82
N ALA A 103 -11.96 18.03 12.11
CA ALA A 103 -11.15 16.96 12.70
C ALA A 103 -11.81 15.58 12.47
N GLY A 104 -13.12 15.45 12.68
CA GLY A 104 -13.85 14.22 12.44
C GLY A 104 -13.75 13.72 11.00
N ALA A 105 -13.85 14.63 10.01
CA ALA A 105 -13.66 14.30 8.60
C ALA A 105 -12.22 13.87 8.29
N VAL A 106 -11.23 14.66 8.75
CA VAL A 106 -9.80 14.38 8.56
C VAL A 106 -9.41 13.04 9.16
N GLY A 107 -9.90 12.72 10.37
CA GLY A 107 -9.58 11.44 11.00
C GLY A 107 -10.09 10.22 10.23
N VAL A 108 -11.24 10.33 9.56
CA VAL A 108 -11.73 9.25 8.69
C VAL A 108 -10.88 9.14 7.42
N ILE A 109 -10.49 10.27 6.83
CA ILE A 109 -9.60 10.28 5.66
C ILE A 109 -8.26 9.61 6.01
N LEU A 110 -7.65 9.98 7.15
CA LEU A 110 -6.40 9.37 7.63
C LEU A 110 -6.56 7.87 7.91
N LEU A 111 -7.71 7.45 8.45
CA LEU A 111 -8.01 6.03 8.65
C LEU A 111 -8.11 5.27 7.33
N VAL A 112 -8.78 5.83 6.33
CA VAL A 112 -8.87 5.23 4.99
C VAL A 112 -7.48 5.16 4.33
N TRP A 113 -6.70 6.24 4.42
CA TRP A 113 -5.32 6.26 3.91
C TRP A 113 -4.44 5.19 4.56
N LEU A 114 -4.53 5.01 5.89
CA LEU A 114 -3.79 3.99 6.61
C LEU A 114 -4.24 2.56 6.27
N LEU A 115 -5.54 2.35 6.03
CA LEU A 115 -6.11 1.01 5.76
C LEU A 115 -6.19 0.66 4.28
N ALA A 116 -5.96 1.61 3.37
CA ALA A 116 -6.05 1.38 1.93
C ALA A 116 -5.16 0.22 1.44
N PRO A 117 -3.88 0.12 1.83
CA PRO A 117 -3.03 -1.00 1.41
C PRO A 117 -3.58 -2.35 1.88
N VAL A 118 -4.09 -2.42 3.11
CA VAL A 118 -4.68 -3.65 3.66
C VAL A 118 -5.95 -4.03 2.90
N ALA A 119 -6.79 -3.05 2.56
CA ALA A 119 -8.02 -3.29 1.82
C ALA A 119 -7.76 -3.75 0.39
N VAL A 120 -6.80 -3.13 -0.31
CA VAL A 120 -6.41 -3.45 -1.68
C VAL A 120 -5.80 -4.85 -1.81
N ASN A 121 -4.97 -5.25 -0.84
CA ASN A 121 -4.28 -6.55 -0.82
C ASN A 121 -5.02 -7.62 0.01
N GLY A 122 -6.25 -7.30 0.42
CA GLY A 122 -7.06 -8.16 1.28
C GLY A 122 -7.72 -9.33 0.53
N PRO A 123 -8.60 -10.07 1.22
CA PRO A 123 -9.43 -11.10 0.59
C PRO A 123 -10.54 -10.50 -0.28
N GLU A 124 -11.01 -11.24 -1.28
CA GLU A 124 -12.24 -10.91 -2.01
C GLU A 124 -13.48 -11.02 -1.10
N PRO A 125 -14.53 -10.19 -1.30
CA PRO A 125 -14.71 -9.19 -2.36
C PRO A 125 -14.12 -7.81 -2.02
N LEU A 126 -13.40 -7.67 -0.90
CA LEU A 126 -12.93 -6.37 -0.42
C LEU A 126 -11.87 -5.77 -1.35
N ALA A 127 -10.91 -6.60 -1.79
CA ALA A 127 -9.81 -6.20 -2.67
C ALA A 127 -10.31 -5.61 -3.99
N SER A 128 -11.15 -6.33 -4.75
CA SER A 128 -11.72 -5.82 -5.99
C SER A 128 -12.52 -4.51 -5.83
N VAL A 129 -13.24 -4.34 -4.71
CA VAL A 129 -14.00 -3.12 -4.43
C VAL A 129 -13.08 -1.95 -4.07
N ALA A 130 -11.91 -2.21 -3.47
CA ALA A 130 -10.90 -1.20 -3.15
C ALA A 130 -10.04 -0.81 -4.36
N GLN A 131 -9.64 -1.78 -5.19
CA GLN A 131 -8.88 -1.56 -6.42
C GLN A 131 -9.65 -0.74 -7.47
N ARG A 132 -10.98 -0.70 -7.38
CA ARG A 132 -11.87 0.09 -8.25
C ARG A 132 -12.30 1.43 -7.63
N SER A 133 -11.83 1.76 -6.43
CA SER A 133 -12.25 2.94 -5.68
C SER A 133 -11.52 4.19 -6.16
N ARG A 134 -12.26 5.17 -6.68
CA ARG A 134 -11.67 6.46 -7.04
C ARG A 134 -11.12 7.20 -5.82
N THR A 135 -11.75 7.02 -4.66
CA THR A 135 -11.28 7.64 -3.42
C THR A 135 -9.93 7.08 -2.99
N VAL A 136 -9.69 5.77 -3.13
CA VAL A 136 -8.39 5.18 -2.80
C VAL A 136 -7.30 5.69 -3.75
N ALA A 137 -7.57 5.70 -5.07
CA ALA A 137 -6.63 6.26 -6.05
C ALA A 137 -6.29 7.74 -5.78
N LEU A 138 -7.31 8.57 -5.50
CA LEU A 138 -7.10 9.99 -5.19
C LEU A 138 -6.28 10.22 -3.91
N LEU A 139 -6.43 9.35 -2.90
CA LEU A 139 -5.66 9.45 -1.67
C LEU A 139 -4.20 9.05 -1.90
N ASP A 140 -3.95 8.01 -2.70
CA ASP A 140 -2.60 7.57 -3.09
C ASP A 140 -1.86 8.64 -3.90
N ASP A 141 -2.57 9.35 -4.79
CA ASP A 141 -1.99 10.42 -5.61
C ASP A 141 -1.59 11.67 -4.80
N TRP A 142 -2.32 11.97 -3.72
CA TRP A 142 -2.17 13.24 -2.98
C TRP A 142 -1.44 13.11 -1.66
N LEU A 143 -1.49 11.95 -1.02
CA LEU A 143 -0.86 11.71 0.27
C LEU A 143 0.45 10.94 0.06
N PRO A 144 1.46 11.15 0.91
CA PRO A 144 2.63 10.29 0.90
C PRO A 144 2.21 8.84 1.17
N PRO A 145 3.08 7.85 0.87
CA PRO A 145 2.83 6.46 1.24
C PRO A 145 2.51 6.36 2.75
N PRO A 146 1.48 5.59 3.15
CA PRO A 146 1.19 5.40 4.55
C PRO A 146 2.41 4.77 5.25
N PRO A 147 2.71 5.21 6.48
CA PRO A 147 3.83 4.65 7.23
C PRO A 147 3.62 3.16 7.39
N ASP A 148 4.71 2.39 7.27
CA ASP A 148 4.64 0.96 7.53
C ASP A 148 4.22 0.76 9.01
N ALA A 149 2.99 0.30 9.19
CA ALA A 149 2.42 0.04 10.51
C ALA A 149 3.26 -0.99 11.27
N LEU A 150 3.91 -1.92 10.55
CA LEU A 150 4.81 -2.91 11.12
C LEU A 150 6.09 -2.25 11.65
N ALA A 151 6.71 -1.35 10.87
CA ALA A 151 7.86 -0.56 11.32
C ALA A 151 7.52 0.36 12.51
N ALA A 152 6.33 0.97 12.50
CA ALA A 152 5.85 1.77 13.63
C ALA A 152 5.64 0.91 14.88
N LEU A 153 5.06 -0.28 14.73
CA LEU A 153 4.91 -1.26 15.81
C LEU A 153 6.27 -1.73 16.35
N GLN A 154 7.25 -2.00 15.48
CA GLN A 154 8.62 -2.36 15.85
C GLN A 154 9.28 -1.29 16.73
N SER A 155 9.11 0.00 16.38
CA SER A 155 9.65 1.11 17.18
C SER A 155 9.07 1.17 18.60
N ILE A 156 7.86 0.64 18.80
CA ILE A 156 7.16 0.62 20.10
C ILE A 156 7.36 -0.71 20.84
N ALA A 157 7.50 -1.83 20.13
CA ALA A 157 7.61 -3.19 20.66
C ALA A 157 9.04 -3.56 21.07
N GLY A 158 10.06 -2.90 20.52
CA GLY A 158 11.46 -3.13 20.88
C GLY A 158 12.17 -4.17 19.99
N PRO A 159 13.45 -4.47 20.30
CA PRO A 159 14.36 -5.21 19.42
C PRO A 159 14.00 -6.69 19.19
N ASP A 160 13.04 -7.24 19.93
CA ASP A 160 12.64 -8.65 19.86
C ASP A 160 11.56 -8.95 18.80
N PHE A 161 11.18 -7.95 17.99
CA PHE A 161 10.25 -8.16 16.87
C PHE A 161 10.99 -8.80 15.67
N PRO A 162 10.49 -9.91 15.07
CA PRO A 162 11.19 -10.61 13.99
C PRO A 162 11.48 -9.70 12.80
N GLN A 163 12.76 -9.48 12.52
CA GLN A 163 13.25 -8.67 11.41
C GLN A 163 13.26 -9.49 10.13
N VAL A 164 12.12 -9.58 9.42
CA VAL A 164 12.05 -10.36 8.17
C VAL A 164 12.54 -9.57 6.95
N PHE A 165 12.74 -8.24 7.07
CA PHE A 165 13.17 -7.39 5.94
C PHE A 165 14.32 -6.40 6.27
N ALA A 166 14.94 -6.47 7.45
CA ALA A 166 15.96 -5.50 7.87
C ALA A 166 17.31 -5.59 7.11
N ALA A 167 17.45 -6.49 6.15
CA ALA A 167 18.68 -6.68 5.39
C ALA A 167 18.79 -5.81 4.12
N LEU A 168 17.74 -5.05 3.74
CA LEU A 168 17.73 -4.26 2.49
C LEU A 168 17.76 -2.74 2.68
N GLU A 169 17.81 -2.23 3.90
CA GLU A 169 17.95 -0.79 4.15
C GLU A 169 19.34 -0.48 4.71
N PRO A 170 20.39 -0.34 3.88
CA PRO A 170 21.39 0.67 4.21
C PRO A 170 20.68 2.02 4.23
N ASP A 171 21.18 2.96 5.04
CA ASP A 171 20.95 4.40 4.93
C ASP A 171 21.33 4.89 3.51
N LEU A 172 20.55 4.51 2.50
CA LEU A 172 20.65 5.04 1.15
C LEU A 172 20.01 6.42 1.22
N GLU A 173 20.81 7.44 1.55
CA GLU A 173 20.47 8.80 1.16
C GLU A 173 20.33 8.80 -0.36
N LEU A 174 19.07 8.92 -0.81
CA LEU A 174 18.68 9.08 -2.20
C LEU A 174 18.26 10.53 -2.41
N ASP A 175 18.60 11.07 -3.57
CA ASP A 175 18.06 12.34 -4.01
C ASP A 175 16.53 12.22 -4.21
N PRO A 176 15.77 13.32 -4.07
CA PRO A 176 14.33 13.29 -4.34
C PRO A 176 14.08 12.93 -5.82
N PRO A 177 12.97 12.22 -6.13
CA PRO A 177 12.62 11.91 -7.51
C PRO A 177 12.58 13.16 -8.39
N PRO A 178 12.90 13.04 -9.70
CA PRO A 178 12.79 14.16 -10.64
C PRO A 178 11.37 14.75 -10.69
N GLY A 179 11.25 16.01 -11.10
CA GLY A 179 9.96 16.70 -11.19
C GLY A 179 9.12 16.34 -12.43
N ASP A 180 9.74 15.79 -13.47
CA ASP A 180 9.09 15.34 -14.70
C ASP A 180 9.77 14.08 -15.27
N THR A 181 9.09 13.40 -16.18
CA THR A 181 9.55 12.15 -16.79
C THR A 181 10.45 12.36 -18.01
N GLY A 182 10.55 13.60 -18.52
CA GLY A 182 11.21 13.92 -19.79
C GLY A 182 10.60 13.27 -21.05
N LEU A 183 9.46 12.57 -20.94
CA LEU A 183 8.87 11.82 -22.04
C LEU A 183 8.09 12.73 -23.01
N THR A 184 8.13 12.40 -24.29
CA THR A 184 7.19 13.00 -25.25
C THR A 184 5.81 12.37 -25.10
N PRO A 185 4.71 13.08 -25.43
CA PRO A 185 3.37 12.51 -25.38
C PRO A 185 3.18 11.24 -26.23
N ASP A 186 3.97 11.09 -27.30
CA ASP A 186 3.94 9.88 -28.14
C ASP A 186 4.55 8.66 -27.45
N VAL A 187 5.72 8.85 -26.81
CA VAL A 187 6.40 7.80 -26.03
C VAL A 187 5.54 7.39 -24.84
N GLU A 188 5.01 8.37 -24.09
CA GLU A 188 4.17 8.10 -22.93
C GLU A 188 2.92 7.29 -23.31
N ARG A 189 2.25 7.65 -24.42
CA ARG A 189 1.10 6.89 -24.93
C ARG A 189 1.46 5.50 -25.42
N ALA A 190 2.63 5.30 -26.01
CA ALA A 190 3.09 4.00 -26.46
C ALA A 190 3.39 3.08 -25.27
N ALA A 191 4.15 3.58 -24.30
CA ALA A 191 4.45 2.89 -23.04
C ALA A 191 3.20 2.54 -22.23
N ALA A 192 2.25 3.47 -22.12
CA ALA A 192 0.99 3.23 -21.43
C ALA A 192 0.18 2.09 -22.05
N ARG A 193 0.15 1.96 -23.38
CA ARG A 193 -0.54 0.86 -24.08
C ARG A 193 0.18 -0.48 -23.96
N ALA A 194 1.50 -0.46 -23.81
CA ALA A 194 2.31 -1.66 -23.66
C ALA A 194 2.39 -2.15 -22.20
N THR A 195 2.08 -1.28 -21.24
CA THR A 195 2.02 -1.61 -19.82
C THR A 195 0.65 -2.21 -19.46
N VAL A 196 0.67 -3.24 -18.64
CA VAL A 196 -0.53 -4.00 -18.25
C VAL A 196 -0.53 -4.30 -16.77
N LYS A 197 -1.73 -4.48 -16.19
CA LYS A 197 -1.88 -4.92 -14.81
C LYS A 197 -1.94 -6.44 -14.75
N VAL A 198 -1.04 -7.06 -14.00
CA VAL A 198 -1.06 -8.50 -13.71
C VAL A 198 -1.83 -8.72 -12.42
N ARG A 199 -2.79 -9.65 -12.42
CA ARG A 199 -3.57 -9.97 -11.21
C ARG A 199 -4.05 -11.41 -11.18
N GLY A 200 -4.31 -11.90 -9.98
CA GLY A 200 -4.93 -13.22 -9.80
C GLY A 200 -4.98 -13.66 -8.34
N PRO A 201 -5.70 -14.76 -8.06
CA PRO A 201 -5.79 -15.31 -6.72
C PRO A 201 -4.49 -15.98 -6.31
N ALA A 202 -3.92 -15.55 -5.17
CA ALA A 202 -2.75 -16.15 -4.55
C ALA A 202 -2.96 -16.21 -3.02
N CYS A 203 -2.85 -17.39 -2.42
CA CYS A 203 -2.89 -17.59 -0.96
C CYS A 203 -4.04 -16.83 -0.24
N TYR A 204 -5.30 -17.06 -0.67
CA TYR A 204 -6.53 -16.47 -0.10
C TYR A 204 -6.68 -14.94 -0.23
N ARG A 205 -5.80 -14.28 -1.00
CA ARG A 205 -5.89 -12.86 -1.36
C ARG A 205 -5.78 -12.69 -2.88
N ILE A 206 -6.10 -11.49 -3.36
CA ILE A 206 -5.72 -11.11 -4.73
C ILE A 206 -4.33 -10.49 -4.66
N GLN A 207 -3.44 -11.01 -5.51
CA GLN A 207 -2.14 -10.39 -5.75
C GLN A 207 -2.23 -9.59 -7.04
N THR A 208 -1.65 -8.39 -7.01
CA THR A 208 -1.57 -7.48 -8.15
C THR A 208 -0.14 -7.02 -8.35
N GLY A 209 0.25 -6.85 -9.60
CA GLY A 209 1.50 -6.23 -10.00
C GLY A 209 1.37 -5.61 -11.38
N THR A 210 2.50 -5.18 -11.91
CA THR A 210 2.60 -4.61 -13.25
C THR A 210 3.39 -5.56 -14.15
N GLY A 211 3.10 -5.52 -15.45
CA GLY A 211 3.96 -6.11 -16.46
C GLY A 211 3.95 -5.24 -17.72
N PHE A 212 4.77 -5.60 -18.69
CA PHE A 212 4.79 -4.94 -19.98
C PHE A 212 4.96 -5.91 -21.14
N VAL A 213 4.43 -5.54 -22.29
CA VAL A 213 4.51 -6.34 -23.52
C VAL A 213 5.96 -6.39 -23.98
N ALA A 214 6.58 -7.56 -23.90
CA ALA A 214 7.96 -7.81 -24.31
C ALA A 214 8.05 -8.52 -25.67
N GLY A 215 6.92 -9.00 -26.20
CA GLY A 215 6.83 -9.65 -27.49
C GLY A 215 5.39 -9.97 -27.88
N PRO A 216 5.17 -10.57 -29.05
CA PRO A 216 3.83 -10.99 -29.49
C PRO A 216 3.19 -11.93 -28.47
N GLU A 217 2.09 -11.49 -27.85
CA GLU A 217 1.39 -12.23 -26.79
C GLU A 217 2.26 -12.57 -25.56
N LEU A 218 3.34 -11.83 -25.34
CA LEU A 218 4.27 -12.06 -24.24
C LEU A 218 4.35 -10.83 -23.34
N VAL A 219 4.14 -11.05 -22.04
CA VAL A 219 4.26 -10.02 -21.00
C VAL A 219 5.38 -10.41 -20.05
N LEU A 220 6.32 -9.49 -19.83
CA LEU A 220 7.36 -9.62 -18.80
C LEU A 220 6.86 -8.98 -17.50
N THR A 221 7.13 -9.63 -16.37
CA THR A 221 6.81 -9.14 -15.01
C THR A 221 7.81 -9.74 -14.02
N ASN A 222 7.67 -9.41 -12.73
CA ASN A 222 8.47 -10.04 -11.69
C ASN A 222 7.94 -11.44 -11.33
N ALA A 223 8.83 -12.35 -10.94
CA ALA A 223 8.43 -13.69 -10.53
C ALA A 223 7.57 -13.66 -9.26
N HIS A 224 7.91 -12.82 -8.28
CA HIS A 224 7.12 -12.70 -7.05
C HIS A 224 5.69 -12.18 -7.27
N VAL A 225 5.41 -11.50 -8.40
CA VAL A 225 4.07 -11.00 -8.74
C VAL A 225 3.12 -12.15 -9.04
N VAL A 226 3.63 -13.24 -9.61
CA VAL A 226 2.84 -14.41 -10.03
C VAL A 226 3.10 -15.65 -9.16
N ALA A 227 3.96 -15.52 -8.15
CA ALA A 227 4.29 -16.61 -7.23
C ALA A 227 3.05 -17.06 -6.45
N GLY A 228 2.70 -18.35 -6.57
CA GLY A 228 1.52 -18.92 -5.92
C GLY A 228 0.19 -18.50 -6.53
N MET A 229 0.21 -17.82 -7.68
CA MET A 229 -0.99 -17.45 -8.43
C MET A 229 -1.45 -18.62 -9.30
N ALA A 230 -2.64 -19.15 -9.04
CA ALA A 230 -3.13 -20.34 -9.75
C ALA A 230 -3.62 -20.02 -11.17
N GLU A 231 -4.27 -18.86 -11.33
CA GLU A 231 -4.90 -18.42 -12.58
C GLU A 231 -4.56 -16.94 -12.80
N PRO A 232 -3.37 -16.63 -13.35
CA PRO A 232 -3.00 -15.26 -13.64
C PRO A 232 -3.86 -14.68 -14.77
N SER A 233 -4.19 -13.40 -14.64
CA SER A 233 -4.85 -12.61 -15.67
C SER A 233 -4.12 -11.29 -15.89
N VAL A 234 -4.27 -10.75 -17.09
CA VAL A 234 -3.67 -9.50 -17.53
C VAL A 234 -4.77 -8.55 -17.98
N GLU A 235 -4.86 -7.41 -17.29
CA GLU A 235 -5.79 -6.34 -17.61
C GLU A 235 -5.07 -5.26 -18.42
N ARG A 236 -5.59 -4.99 -19.62
CA ARG A 236 -5.06 -3.97 -20.54
C ARG A 236 -5.50 -2.55 -20.15
N ASP A 237 -4.91 -1.56 -20.81
CA ASP A 237 -5.29 -0.15 -20.75
C ASP A 237 -6.77 0.13 -21.07
N ASP A 238 -7.38 -0.72 -21.91
CA ASP A 238 -8.81 -0.65 -22.25
C ASP A 238 -9.74 -1.36 -21.24
N GLY A 239 -9.19 -1.90 -20.14
CA GLY A 239 -9.91 -2.62 -19.11
C GLY A 239 -10.28 -4.07 -19.48
N THR A 240 -9.87 -4.56 -20.65
CA THR A 240 -10.06 -5.96 -21.02
C THR A 240 -9.15 -6.84 -20.19
N ASP A 241 -9.74 -7.85 -19.56
CA ASP A 241 -9.03 -8.87 -18.79
C ASP A 241 -8.84 -10.13 -19.64
N LEU A 242 -7.60 -10.59 -19.73
CA LEU A 242 -7.19 -11.74 -20.53
C LEU A 242 -6.54 -12.78 -19.63
N ALA A 243 -6.92 -14.06 -19.80
CA ALA A 243 -6.23 -15.15 -19.12
C ALA A 243 -4.76 -15.22 -19.58
N ALA A 244 -3.87 -15.56 -18.66
CA ALA A 244 -2.45 -15.66 -18.90
C ALA A 244 -1.91 -16.99 -18.38
N ASP A 245 -0.88 -17.51 -19.06
CA ASP A 245 -0.14 -18.68 -18.63
C ASP A 245 1.31 -18.28 -18.33
N VAL A 246 1.84 -18.71 -17.17
CA VAL A 246 3.26 -18.50 -16.86
C VAL A 246 4.08 -19.47 -17.70
N VAL A 247 4.87 -18.96 -18.64
CA VAL A 247 5.70 -19.77 -19.55
C VAL A 247 7.17 -19.75 -19.18
N LEU A 248 7.61 -18.79 -18.39
CA LEU A 248 8.91 -18.77 -17.72
C LEU A 248 8.73 -18.19 -16.32
N PHE A 249 9.41 -18.80 -15.35
CA PHE A 249 9.44 -18.35 -13.97
C PHE A 249 10.86 -18.59 -13.45
N ASP A 250 11.56 -17.50 -13.14
CA ASP A 250 12.92 -17.50 -12.64
C ASP A 250 12.96 -16.82 -11.26
N PRO A 251 12.99 -17.58 -10.16
CA PRO A 251 13.07 -17.04 -8.80
C PRO A 251 14.44 -16.41 -8.49
N ASP A 252 15.50 -16.80 -9.22
CA ASP A 252 16.86 -16.32 -8.98
C ASP A 252 17.07 -14.93 -9.55
N THR A 253 16.38 -14.55 -10.62
CA THR A 253 16.40 -13.19 -11.18
C THR A 253 15.15 -12.37 -10.85
N ASP A 254 14.16 -12.98 -10.18
CA ASP A 254 12.83 -12.42 -9.94
C ASP A 254 12.12 -12.01 -11.24
N VAL A 255 12.23 -12.82 -12.30
CA VAL A 255 11.64 -12.58 -13.62
C VAL A 255 10.63 -13.66 -13.97
N ALA A 256 9.48 -13.26 -14.50
CA ALA A 256 8.52 -14.16 -15.11
C ALA A 256 8.07 -13.68 -16.48
N LEU A 257 7.82 -14.62 -17.38
CA LEU A 257 7.23 -14.38 -18.70
C LEU A 257 5.86 -15.03 -18.76
N LEU A 258 4.86 -14.24 -19.11
CA LEU A 258 3.48 -14.67 -19.28
C LEU A 258 3.14 -14.74 -20.76
N ARG A 259 2.46 -15.81 -21.18
CA ARG A 259 1.79 -15.90 -22.48
C ARG A 259 0.35 -15.45 -22.30
N VAL A 260 -0.08 -14.48 -23.11
CA VAL A 260 -1.39 -13.84 -23.03
C VAL A 260 -2.06 -13.86 -24.40
N PRO A 261 -2.80 -14.94 -24.74
CA PRO A 261 -3.48 -15.04 -26.02
C PRO A 261 -4.44 -13.86 -26.25
N GLY A 262 -4.36 -13.23 -27.42
CA GLY A 262 -5.22 -12.09 -27.77
C GLY A 262 -4.81 -10.73 -27.19
N LEU A 263 -3.60 -10.62 -26.62
CA LEU A 263 -3.08 -9.36 -26.06
C LEU A 263 -3.12 -8.20 -27.07
N ALA A 264 -2.66 -8.44 -28.31
CA ALA A 264 -2.69 -7.51 -29.44
C ALA A 264 -2.22 -6.08 -29.07
N ARG A 265 -0.98 -5.99 -28.57
CA ARG A 265 -0.27 -4.74 -28.26
C ARG A 265 1.15 -4.78 -28.82
N GLU A 266 1.67 -3.61 -29.16
CA GLU A 266 3.06 -3.47 -29.62
C GLU A 266 4.04 -3.62 -28.44
N PRO A 267 5.13 -4.40 -28.59
CA PRO A 267 6.12 -4.56 -27.55
C PRO A 267 6.96 -3.30 -27.29
N LEU A 268 7.46 -3.17 -26.07
CA LEU A 268 8.54 -2.25 -25.75
C LEU A 268 9.90 -2.83 -26.15
N SER A 269 10.80 -1.97 -26.62
CA SER A 269 12.18 -2.35 -26.88
C SER A 269 12.96 -2.27 -25.57
N VAL A 270 13.70 -3.33 -25.24
CA VAL A 270 14.57 -3.35 -24.06
C VAL A 270 15.95 -2.84 -24.44
N SER A 271 16.53 -2.00 -23.59
CA SER A 271 17.88 -1.44 -23.75
C SER A 271 18.63 -1.48 -22.41
N ASP A 272 19.95 -1.33 -22.49
CA ASP A 272 20.78 -1.17 -21.29
C ASP A 272 20.51 0.18 -20.63
N ALA A 273 20.56 0.21 -19.30
CA ALA A 273 20.37 1.42 -18.49
C ALA A 273 21.66 1.78 -17.73
N ALA A 274 21.87 3.07 -17.50
CA ALA A 274 23.04 3.62 -16.83
C ALA A 274 22.65 4.54 -15.65
N VAL A 275 23.61 4.72 -14.73
CA VAL A 275 23.47 5.69 -13.64
C VAL A 275 23.35 7.10 -14.24
N GLY A 276 22.36 7.86 -13.75
CA GLY A 276 22.00 9.18 -14.25
C GLY A 276 20.90 9.19 -15.30
N ASP A 277 20.49 8.01 -15.82
CA ASP A 277 19.34 7.93 -16.72
C ASP A 277 18.06 8.30 -15.98
N THR A 278 17.18 9.01 -16.68
CA THR A 278 15.87 9.43 -16.18
C THR A 278 14.77 8.96 -17.11
N GLY A 279 13.53 8.95 -16.62
CA GLY A 279 12.39 8.54 -17.43
C GLY A 279 11.10 8.43 -16.64
N GLY A 280 10.17 7.64 -17.15
CA GLY A 280 8.91 7.29 -16.49
C GLY A 280 8.84 5.83 -16.08
N VAL A 281 8.38 5.57 -14.86
CA VAL A 281 7.92 4.26 -14.37
C VAL A 281 6.44 4.15 -14.66
N PHE A 282 6.04 3.13 -15.40
CA PHE A 282 4.65 2.90 -15.77
C PHE A 282 4.10 1.76 -14.91
N GLY A 283 3.35 2.08 -13.86
CA GLY A 283 2.97 1.12 -12.83
C GLY A 283 1.48 1.13 -12.49
N HIS A 284 1.02 0.05 -11.89
CA HIS A 284 -0.31 -0.10 -11.30
C HIS A 284 -0.21 -0.10 -9.76
N PRO A 285 0.07 1.05 -9.14
CA PRO A 285 0.24 1.15 -7.69
C PRO A 285 -1.04 0.67 -7.01
N LEU A 286 -0.90 -0.18 -6.01
CA LEU A 286 -2.02 -0.73 -5.24
C LEU A 286 -3.10 -1.37 -6.14
N GLY A 287 -2.72 -1.92 -7.30
CA GLY A 287 -3.64 -2.49 -8.29
C GLY A 287 -4.61 -1.49 -8.95
N GLN A 288 -4.38 -0.18 -8.77
CA GLN A 288 -5.17 0.92 -9.32
C GLN A 288 -4.90 1.10 -10.82
N PRO A 289 -5.61 2.02 -11.51
CA PRO A 289 -5.29 2.39 -12.89
C PRO A 289 -3.83 2.81 -13.06
N LEU A 290 -3.35 2.75 -14.30
CA LEU A 290 -1.98 3.07 -14.65
C LEU A 290 -1.59 4.47 -14.15
N ARG A 291 -0.47 4.55 -13.43
CA ARG A 291 0.19 5.79 -12.99
C ARG A 291 1.57 5.86 -13.62
N VAL A 292 1.97 7.06 -14.03
CA VAL A 292 3.32 7.34 -14.53
C VAL A 292 4.06 8.16 -13.49
N ALA A 293 5.16 7.64 -12.97
CA ALA A 293 6.01 8.32 -11.99
C ALA A 293 7.40 8.62 -12.59
N PRO A 294 7.98 9.80 -12.36
CA PRO A 294 9.35 10.07 -12.77
C PRO A 294 10.36 9.22 -11.98
N PHE A 295 11.45 8.83 -12.62
CA PHE A 295 12.60 8.19 -11.97
C PHE A 295 13.93 8.80 -12.41
N SER A 296 14.94 8.66 -11.55
CA SER A 296 16.35 8.69 -11.91
C SER A 296 17.07 7.45 -11.36
N ILE A 297 18.04 6.93 -12.12
CA ILE A 297 18.91 5.84 -11.67
C ILE A 297 20.06 6.45 -10.88
N GLU A 298 20.08 6.20 -9.58
CA GLU A 298 21.05 6.78 -8.65
C GLU A 298 22.32 5.95 -8.54
N ARG A 299 22.17 4.62 -8.50
CA ARG A 299 23.29 3.68 -8.33
C ARG A 299 23.03 2.38 -9.06
N ALA A 300 24.10 1.73 -9.50
CA ALA A 300 24.10 0.33 -9.88
C ALA A 300 24.91 -0.43 -8.84
N VAL A 301 24.30 -1.41 -8.18
CA VAL A 301 24.93 -2.19 -7.12
C VAL A 301 24.79 -3.67 -7.40
N ARG A 302 25.83 -4.43 -7.06
CA ARG A 302 25.76 -5.89 -7.07
C ARG A 302 25.30 -6.35 -5.70
N ALA A 303 24.01 -6.61 -5.56
CA ALA A 303 23.38 -7.02 -4.32
C ALA A 303 23.47 -8.54 -4.14
N THR A 304 23.74 -8.99 -2.92
CA THR A 304 23.62 -10.40 -2.54
C THR A 304 22.50 -10.51 -1.52
N GLY A 305 21.52 -11.35 -1.80
CA GLY A 305 20.34 -11.56 -0.97
C GLY A 305 19.79 -12.97 -1.18
N THR A 306 18.62 -13.23 -0.63
CA THR A 306 17.90 -14.48 -0.88
C THR A 306 17.13 -14.46 -2.20
N ASP A 307 16.80 -15.63 -2.73
CA ASP A 307 15.79 -15.78 -3.76
C ASP A 307 14.39 -15.45 -3.22
N ILE A 308 13.37 -15.42 -4.10
CA ILE A 308 12.01 -15.01 -3.69
C ILE A 308 11.33 -15.99 -2.71
N TYR A 309 11.92 -17.16 -2.48
CA TYR A 309 11.44 -18.18 -1.54
C TYR A 309 12.29 -18.30 -0.27
N ASP A 310 13.29 -17.44 -0.10
CA ASP A 310 14.26 -17.49 1.00
C ASP A 310 14.99 -18.84 1.15
N ALA A 311 15.13 -19.58 0.03
CA ALA A 311 15.71 -20.90 -0.04
C ALA A 311 17.22 -20.85 -0.35
N ASP A 312 17.63 -19.96 -1.25
CA ASP A 312 19.00 -19.90 -1.77
C ASP A 312 19.57 -18.48 -1.71
N THR A 313 20.90 -18.36 -1.58
CA THR A 313 21.60 -17.07 -1.68
C THR A 313 21.97 -16.78 -3.12
N VAL A 314 21.53 -15.64 -3.64
CA VAL A 314 21.72 -15.21 -5.02
C VAL A 314 22.34 -13.82 -5.07
N THR A 315 23.14 -13.59 -6.11
CA THR A 315 23.77 -12.29 -6.37
C THR A 315 23.22 -11.71 -7.67
N ARG A 316 22.70 -10.49 -7.60
CA ARG A 316 22.03 -9.79 -8.70
C ARG A 316 22.64 -8.41 -8.90
N ASP A 317 22.73 -7.98 -10.16
CA ASP A 317 22.98 -6.59 -10.47
C ASP A 317 21.63 -5.84 -10.40
N VAL A 318 21.54 -4.84 -9.53
CA VAL A 318 20.31 -4.07 -9.30
C VAL A 318 20.56 -2.59 -9.47
N LEU A 319 19.56 -1.89 -9.99
CA LEU A 319 19.54 -0.44 -10.12
C LEU A 319 18.76 0.15 -8.94
N VAL A 320 19.36 1.12 -8.27
CA VAL A 320 18.73 1.87 -7.19
C VAL A 320 18.14 3.13 -7.82
N LEU A 321 16.82 3.31 -7.64
CA LEU A 321 16.06 4.38 -8.27
C LEU A 321 15.65 5.44 -7.24
N ALA A 322 15.71 6.72 -7.61
CA ALA A 322 14.94 7.76 -6.96
C ALA A 322 13.59 7.89 -7.68
N ALA A 323 12.56 7.23 -7.15
CA ALA A 323 11.21 7.21 -7.71
C ALA A 323 10.17 7.01 -6.60
N ALA A 324 8.96 7.56 -6.80
CA ALA A 324 7.82 7.31 -5.90
C ALA A 324 7.11 6.00 -6.29
N LEU A 325 7.63 4.87 -5.79
CA LEU A 325 7.10 3.52 -6.04
C LEU A 325 6.21 3.05 -4.88
N ALA A 326 5.21 2.24 -5.21
CA ALA A 326 4.32 1.57 -4.28
C ALA A 326 4.19 0.09 -4.63
N GLN A 327 3.68 -0.71 -3.69
CA GLN A 327 3.30 -2.09 -3.97
C GLN A 327 2.35 -2.12 -5.18
N GLY A 328 2.57 -3.03 -6.12
CA GLY A 328 1.83 -3.07 -7.39
C GLY A 328 2.63 -2.48 -8.57
N ASP A 329 3.60 -1.59 -8.30
CA ASP A 329 4.56 -1.14 -9.32
C ASP A 329 5.61 -2.22 -9.66
N SER A 330 5.73 -3.30 -8.86
CA SER A 330 6.58 -4.46 -9.18
C SER A 330 6.29 -5.00 -10.58
N GLY A 331 7.32 -5.10 -11.42
CA GLY A 331 7.21 -5.51 -12.82
C GLY A 331 6.92 -4.37 -13.80
N ALA A 332 6.85 -3.12 -13.33
CA ALA A 332 6.73 -1.95 -14.19
C ALA A 332 7.95 -1.76 -15.10
N PRO A 333 7.75 -1.40 -16.38
CA PRO A 333 8.85 -0.95 -17.22
C PRO A 333 9.36 0.42 -16.77
N LEU A 334 10.68 0.59 -16.83
CA LEU A 334 11.34 1.88 -16.79
C LEU A 334 11.51 2.35 -18.24
N VAL A 335 10.89 3.46 -18.61
CA VAL A 335 10.87 3.96 -19.99
C VAL A 335 11.67 5.26 -20.07
N ALA A 336 12.72 5.24 -20.87
CA ALA A 336 13.55 6.41 -21.15
C ALA A 336 12.85 7.36 -22.16
N PRO A 337 13.25 8.64 -22.24
CA PRO A 337 12.74 9.59 -23.25
C PRO A 337 12.82 9.13 -24.70
N SER A 338 13.72 8.18 -25.01
CA SER A 338 13.87 7.57 -26.32
C SER A 338 12.79 6.54 -26.68
N GLY A 339 12.00 6.06 -25.71
CA GLY A 339 11.02 4.99 -25.87
C GLY A 339 11.58 3.61 -25.58
#